data_AF-A0A8D2D3N9-F1
#
_entry.id   AF-A0A8D2D3N9-F1
#
_cell.length_a   1.000
_cell.length_b   1.000
_cell.length_c   1.000
_cell.angle_alpha   90.00
_cell.angle_beta   90.00
_cell.angle_gamma   90.00
#
_symmetry.space_group_name_H-M   'P 1'
#
loop_
_entity.id
_entity.type
_entity.pdbx_description
1 polymer ?
#
loop_
_entity_poly.entity_id
_entity_poly.type
_entity_poly.pdbx_seq_one_letter_code
_entity_poly.pdbx_strand_id
1 'polypeptide(L)'
;MAWSPLFIILLVHCTGSWAEVVFTQPQYVSGSLGQKVTISCTRSSGDIGNNYVYWYQQHLGSSPTLLIYNYNQRPSGIPDRFSGSKDSSSNSASLTITGLKPEDEADYHCMSVSILGQVAFLNIRGLQLEDETDCYFMVLDTSNNAYTML
;
A
#
# COMPACT_ATOMS: atom_id res chain seq x y z
N MET A 1 -49.35 -11.12 -29.83
CA MET A 1 -47.93 -11.16 -30.27
C MET A 1 -47.08 -10.87 -29.06
N ALA A 2 -46.77 -11.91 -28.27
CA ALA A 2 -46.19 -11.82 -26.92
C ALA A 2 -44.77 -12.41 -26.85
N TRP A 3 -44.00 -12.25 -27.94
CA TRP A 3 -42.64 -12.76 -28.08
C TRP A 3 -41.59 -11.75 -27.59
N SER A 4 -41.91 -10.44 -27.56
CA SER A 4 -40.95 -9.38 -27.26
C SER A 4 -40.30 -9.36 -25.87
N PRO A 5 -40.85 -9.95 -24.77
CA PRO A 5 -40.16 -9.86 -23.49
C PRO A 5 -39.00 -10.86 -23.34
N LEU A 6 -38.90 -11.90 -24.19
CA LEU A 6 -37.83 -12.91 -24.08
C LEU A 6 -36.47 -12.42 -24.62
N PHE A 7 -36.47 -11.49 -25.57
CA PHE A 7 -35.23 -10.95 -26.15
C PHE A 7 -34.49 -9.98 -25.22
N ILE A 8 -35.21 -9.30 -24.32
CA ILE A 8 -34.60 -8.34 -23.38
C ILE A 8 -33.86 -9.07 -22.25
N ILE A 9 -34.32 -10.26 -21.85
CA ILE A 9 -33.65 -11.08 -20.82
C ILE A 9 -32.28 -11.58 -21.32
N LEU A 10 -32.14 -11.84 -22.63
CA LEU A 10 -30.88 -12.34 -23.21
C LEU A 10 -29.78 -11.27 -23.30
N LEU A 11 -30.14 -9.98 -23.37
CA LEU A 11 -29.18 -8.86 -23.42
C LEU A 11 -28.66 -8.43 -22.05
N VAL A 12 -29.23 -8.94 -20.95
CA VAL A 12 -28.86 -8.57 -19.56
C VAL A 12 -27.77 -9.47 -18.98
N HIS A 13 -27.26 -10.46 -19.74
CA HIS A 13 -26.30 -11.45 -19.22
C HIS A 13 -24.93 -11.43 -19.91
N CYS A 14 -24.38 -10.24 -20.14
CA CYS A 14 -22.96 -10.06 -20.38
C CYS A 14 -22.42 -8.75 -19.77
N THR A 15 -22.86 -8.38 -18.57
CA THR A 15 -21.99 -7.58 -17.71
C THR A 15 -20.99 -8.55 -17.08
N GLY A 16 -19.93 -8.87 -17.82
CA GLY A 16 -18.76 -9.52 -17.24
C GLY A 16 -18.37 -8.71 -16.02
N SER A 17 -18.48 -9.32 -14.83
CA SER A 17 -17.98 -8.73 -13.60
C SER A 17 -16.46 -8.64 -13.75
N TRP A 18 -15.97 -7.45 -14.05
CA TRP A 18 -14.54 -7.18 -13.94
C TRP A 18 -14.23 -7.28 -12.45
N ALA A 19 -13.69 -8.43 -12.03
CA ALA A 19 -13.22 -8.59 -10.66
C ALA A 19 -12.05 -7.63 -10.47
N GLU A 20 -12.32 -6.47 -9.88
CA GLU A 20 -11.30 -5.50 -9.51
C GLU A 20 -10.46 -6.11 -8.38
N VAL A 21 -9.15 -6.17 -8.58
CA VAL A 21 -8.22 -6.62 -7.53
C VAL A 21 -8.06 -5.48 -6.54
N VAL A 22 -8.86 -5.52 -5.47
CA VAL A 22 -8.73 -4.58 -4.35
C VAL A 22 -7.55 -5.00 -3.49
N PHE A 23 -6.89 -4.07 -2.83
CA PHE A 23 -5.83 -4.37 -1.85
C PHE A 23 -6.15 -3.58 -0.58
N THR A 24 -5.92 -4.19 0.58
CA THR A 24 -6.18 -3.59 1.89
C THR A 24 -4.86 -3.38 2.63
N GLN A 25 -4.73 -2.21 3.23
CA GLN A 25 -3.53 -1.78 3.95
C GLN A 25 -3.94 -0.78 5.04
N PRO A 26 -3.24 -0.74 6.20
CA PRO A 26 -3.45 0.31 7.18
C PRO A 26 -3.36 1.70 6.53
N GLN A 27 -4.30 2.57 6.91
CA GLN A 27 -4.34 3.96 6.47
C GLN A 27 -3.16 4.78 6.99
N TYR A 28 -2.50 4.31 8.04
CA TYR A 28 -1.37 4.94 8.68
C TYR A 28 -0.63 3.94 9.56
N VAL A 29 0.68 4.14 9.71
CA VAL A 29 1.50 3.39 10.67
C VAL A 29 2.35 4.39 11.45
N SER A 30 2.50 4.19 12.76
CA SER A 30 3.37 5.01 13.61
C SER A 30 4.44 4.16 14.26
N GLY A 31 5.54 4.80 14.68
CA GLY A 31 6.54 4.19 15.53
C GLY A 31 7.55 5.20 16.02
N SER A 32 8.15 4.95 17.18
CA SER A 32 9.12 5.88 17.77
C SER A 32 10.50 5.74 17.11
N LEU A 33 11.33 6.77 17.26
CA LEU A 33 12.72 6.75 16.77
C LEU A 33 13.48 5.51 17.27
N GLY A 34 14.23 4.88 16.37
CA GLY A 34 14.98 3.66 16.66
C GLY A 34 14.16 2.38 16.73
N GLN A 35 12.82 2.45 16.70
CA GLN A 35 11.97 1.25 16.70
C GLN A 35 11.97 0.55 15.34
N LYS A 36 11.41 -0.67 15.34
CA LYS A 36 11.11 -1.43 14.14
C LYS A 36 9.64 -1.25 13.80
N VAL A 37 9.35 -0.86 12.56
CA VAL A 37 7.99 -0.81 12.02
C VAL A 37 7.84 -1.77 10.84
N THR A 38 6.65 -2.32 10.69
CA THR A 38 6.26 -3.18 9.57
C THR A 38 5.00 -2.64 8.91
N ILE A 39 5.09 -2.39 7.61
CA ILE A 39 4.00 -1.89 6.78
C ILE A 39 3.53 -3.05 5.90
N SER A 40 2.23 -3.38 5.92
CA SER A 40 1.67 -4.57 5.26
C SER A 40 0.69 -4.22 4.14
N CYS A 41 0.85 -4.84 2.97
CA CYS A 41 0.01 -4.69 1.79
C CYS A 41 -0.64 -6.03 1.45
N THR A 42 -1.97 -6.13 1.55
CA THR A 42 -2.70 -7.39 1.38
C THR A 42 -3.56 -7.36 0.13
N ARG A 43 -3.43 -8.37 -0.72
CA ARG A 43 -4.20 -8.51 -1.96
C ARG A 43 -5.55 -9.17 -1.66
N SER A 44 -6.65 -8.58 -2.13
CA SER A 44 -8.00 -9.15 -1.92
C SER A 44 -8.28 -10.39 -2.79
N SER A 45 -7.61 -10.50 -3.95
CA SER A 45 -7.89 -11.56 -4.93
C SER A 45 -6.67 -11.94 -5.79
N GLY A 46 -6.63 -13.20 -6.22
CA GLY A 46 -5.46 -13.79 -6.87
C GLY A 46 -4.38 -14.19 -5.86
N ASP A 47 -3.25 -14.71 -6.35
CA ASP A 47 -2.13 -15.20 -5.54
C ASP A 47 -0.93 -14.26 -5.65
N ILE A 48 -0.45 -13.73 -4.51
CA ILE A 48 0.76 -12.91 -4.43
C ILE A 48 2.05 -13.73 -4.57
N GLY A 49 1.98 -15.05 -4.33
CA GLY A 49 3.13 -15.95 -4.33
C GLY A 49 3.95 -15.92 -5.61
N ASN A 50 3.29 -15.77 -6.76
CA ASN A 50 3.93 -15.72 -8.08
C ASN A 50 4.11 -14.30 -8.63
N ASN A 51 3.80 -13.26 -7.84
CA ASN A 51 3.87 -11.88 -8.29
C ASN A 51 5.16 -11.21 -7.81
N TYR A 52 5.58 -10.21 -8.57
CA TYR A 52 6.58 -9.25 -8.14
C TYR A 52 5.92 -8.21 -7.23
N VAL A 53 6.65 -7.78 -6.21
CA VAL A 53 6.25 -6.74 -5.27
C VAL A 53 7.35 -5.69 -5.20
N TYR A 54 6.94 -4.43 -5.29
CA TYR A 54 7.79 -3.27 -5.22
C TYR A 54 7.32 -2.35 -4.11
N TRP A 55 8.26 -1.73 -3.43
CA TRP A 55 8.00 -0.73 -2.39
C TRP A 55 8.66 0.58 -2.76
N TYR A 56 7.90 1.66 -2.67
CA TYR A 56 8.36 3.02 -2.88
C TYR A 56 8.15 3.85 -1.62
N GLN A 57 9.01 4.85 -1.43
CA GLN A 57 8.87 5.90 -0.44
C GLN A 57 8.73 7.23 -1.16
N GLN A 58 7.80 8.06 -0.73
CA GLN A 58 7.57 9.38 -1.27
C GLN A 58 7.45 10.40 -0.13
N HIS A 59 8.45 11.28 -0.03
CA HIS A 59 8.36 12.46 0.82
C HIS A 59 7.45 13.52 0.20
N LEU A 60 6.86 14.36 1.04
CA LEU A 60 6.01 15.46 0.59
C LEU A 60 6.76 16.34 -0.43
N GLY A 61 6.14 16.57 -1.58
CA GLY A 61 6.72 17.38 -2.66
C GLY A 61 7.88 16.72 -3.43
N SER A 62 8.20 15.46 -3.14
CA SER A 62 9.27 14.71 -3.82
C SER A 62 8.71 13.63 -4.75
N SER A 63 9.57 13.13 -5.65
CA SER A 63 9.24 11.98 -6.51
C SER A 63 9.39 10.65 -5.74
N PRO A 64 8.60 9.62 -6.06
CA PRO A 64 8.75 8.30 -5.44
C PRO A 64 10.15 7.70 -5.63
N THR A 65 10.72 7.20 -4.56
CA THR A 65 12.02 6.49 -4.53
C THR A 65 11.78 5.00 -4.30
N LEU A 66 12.38 4.14 -5.13
CA LEU A 66 12.28 2.69 -5.00
C LEU A 66 13.12 2.18 -3.83
N LEU A 67 12.47 1.54 -2.86
CA LEU A 67 13.11 0.92 -1.69
C LEU A 67 13.39 -0.58 -1.89
N ILE A 68 12.41 -1.32 -2.38
CA ILE A 68 12.49 -2.78 -2.59
C ILE A 68 11.88 -3.13 -3.94
N TYR A 69 12.52 -4.03 -4.68
CA TYR A 69 12.03 -4.64 -5.91
C TYR A 69 11.96 -6.16 -5.81
N ASN A 70 11.25 -6.78 -6.75
CA ASN A 70 10.97 -8.21 -6.82
C ASN A 70 10.09 -8.72 -5.66
N TYR A 71 10.55 -8.59 -4.41
CA TYR A 71 9.77 -8.64 -3.17
C TYR A 71 10.71 -8.47 -1.96
N ASN A 72 11.99 -8.77 -2.13
CA ASN A 72 13.01 -8.76 -1.08
C ASN A 72 14.36 -8.16 -1.54
N GLN A 73 14.47 -7.69 -2.78
CA GLN A 73 15.73 -7.17 -3.31
C GLN A 73 15.77 -5.66 -3.13
N ARG A 74 16.91 -5.14 -2.67
CA ARG A 74 17.09 -3.72 -2.37
C ARG A 74 18.03 -3.08 -3.42
N PRO A 75 17.69 -1.93 -4.01
CA PRO A 75 18.60 -1.21 -4.91
C PRO A 75 19.87 -0.74 -4.19
N SER A 76 20.94 -0.51 -4.96
CA SER A 76 22.15 0.12 -4.41
C SER A 76 21.85 1.54 -3.91
N GLY A 77 22.47 1.92 -2.80
CA GLY A 77 22.24 3.22 -2.15
C GLY A 77 21.06 3.27 -1.18
N ILE A 78 20.20 2.25 -1.16
CA ILE A 78 19.14 2.14 -0.15
C ILE A 78 19.70 1.49 1.14
N PRO A 79 19.49 2.11 2.31
CA PRO A 79 20.01 1.62 3.60
C PRO A 79 19.57 0.20 3.95
N ASP A 80 20.40 -0.49 4.74
CA ASP A 80 20.17 -1.88 5.10
C ASP A 80 18.98 -2.13 6.04
N ARG A 81 18.55 -1.08 6.74
CA ARG A 81 17.34 -1.08 7.59
C ARG A 81 16.04 -1.43 6.86
N PHE A 82 15.97 -1.25 5.54
CA PHE A 82 14.78 -1.56 4.75
C PHE A 82 14.81 -3.00 4.25
N SER A 83 13.78 -3.79 4.53
CA SER A 83 13.65 -5.17 4.05
C SER A 83 12.23 -5.50 3.64
N GLY A 84 12.08 -6.25 2.54
CA GLY A 84 10.77 -6.70 2.06
C GLY A 84 10.56 -8.19 2.24
N SER A 85 9.32 -8.59 2.46
CA SER A 85 8.88 -9.99 2.52
C SER A 85 7.51 -10.18 1.88
N LYS A 86 7.17 -11.44 1.58
CA LYS A 86 5.81 -11.84 1.19
C LYS A 86 5.38 -13.10 1.93
N ASP A 87 4.08 -13.22 2.11
CA ASP A 87 3.42 -14.37 2.67
C ASP A 87 2.21 -14.73 1.79
N SER A 88 2.35 -15.83 1.05
CA SER A 88 1.29 -16.34 0.18
C SER A 88 0.10 -16.90 0.95
N SER A 89 0.28 -17.31 2.21
CA SER A 89 -0.82 -17.86 3.03
C SER A 89 -1.80 -16.77 3.46
N SER A 90 -1.29 -15.56 3.72
CA SER A 90 -2.10 -14.37 4.01
C SER A 90 -2.32 -13.46 2.80
N ASN A 91 -1.85 -13.87 1.62
CA ASN A 91 -1.88 -13.10 0.38
C ASN A 91 -1.33 -11.66 0.54
N SER A 92 -0.28 -11.53 1.34
CA SER A 92 0.24 -10.22 1.77
C SER A 92 1.74 -10.07 1.49
N ALA A 93 2.18 -8.82 1.42
CA ALA A 93 3.57 -8.43 1.39
C ALA A 93 3.83 -7.39 2.47
N SER A 94 5.07 -7.35 2.97
CA SER A 94 5.43 -6.44 4.05
C SER A 94 6.76 -5.75 3.77
N LEU A 95 6.83 -4.47 4.13
CA LEU A 95 8.06 -3.70 4.25
C LEU A 95 8.38 -3.53 5.72
N THR A 96 9.55 -3.97 6.12
CA THR A 96 10.09 -3.79 7.46
C THR A 96 11.18 -2.72 7.43
N ILE A 97 11.09 -1.78 8.36
CA ILE A 97 12.09 -0.73 8.59
C ILE A 97 12.59 -0.89 10.03
N THR A 98 13.88 -1.15 10.20
CA THR A 98 14.49 -1.31 11.53
C THR A 98 15.28 -0.07 11.93
N GLY A 99 15.05 0.48 13.12
CA GLY A 99 15.79 1.68 13.53
C GLY A 99 15.27 2.91 12.80
N LEU A 100 13.99 3.21 13.00
CA LEU A 100 13.32 4.37 12.42
C LEU A 100 14.09 5.66 12.66
N LYS A 101 14.10 6.51 11.62
CA LYS A 101 14.79 7.81 11.64
C LYS A 101 13.86 8.94 11.19
N PRO A 102 14.19 10.22 11.50
CA PRO A 102 13.46 11.40 11.03
C PRO A 102 13.10 11.38 9.55
N GLU A 103 14.04 10.95 8.71
CA GLU A 103 13.84 10.87 7.27
C GLU A 103 12.90 9.75 6.79
N ASP A 104 12.45 8.86 7.68
CA ASP A 104 11.56 7.76 7.32
C ASP A 104 10.08 8.19 7.30
N GLU A 105 9.76 9.40 7.79
CA GLU A 105 8.43 10.01 7.72
C GLU A 105 8.07 10.36 6.27
N ALA A 106 7.20 9.57 5.66
CA ALA A 106 6.85 9.64 4.24
C ALA A 106 5.58 8.84 3.93
N ASP A 107 5.03 9.06 2.74
CA ASP A 107 4.08 8.11 2.15
C ASP A 107 4.83 6.90 1.59
N TYR A 108 4.26 5.72 1.77
CA TYR A 108 4.82 4.49 1.22
C TYR A 108 3.86 3.96 0.16
N HIS A 109 4.38 3.27 -0.85
CA HIS A 109 3.53 2.70 -1.90
C HIS A 109 3.97 1.28 -2.19
N CYS A 110 2.99 0.37 -2.20
CA CYS A 110 3.21 -0.99 -2.63
C CYS A 110 2.64 -1.17 -4.03
N MET A 111 3.44 -1.78 -4.92
CA MET A 111 3.00 -2.17 -6.25
C MET A 111 3.19 -3.66 -6.42
N SER A 112 2.15 -4.36 -6.88
CA SER A 112 2.25 -5.78 -7.24
C SER A 112 2.03 -5.95 -8.74
N VAL A 113 2.94 -6.67 -9.39
CA VAL A 113 2.87 -7.00 -10.81
C VAL A 113 2.77 -8.51 -10.97
N SER A 114 1.68 -8.95 -11.57
CA SER A 114 1.53 -10.35 -11.98
C SER A 114 2.31 -10.62 -13.26
N ILE A 115 2.85 -11.83 -13.39
CA ILE A 115 3.41 -12.34 -14.66
C ILE A 115 2.38 -12.31 -15.81
N LEU A 116 1.08 -12.24 -15.50
CA LEU A 116 -0.01 -12.11 -16.47
C LEU A 116 -0.29 -10.64 -16.86
N GLY A 117 0.51 -9.68 -16.41
CA GLY A 117 0.42 -8.26 -16.78
C GLY A 117 -0.53 -7.41 -15.93
N GLN A 118 -1.11 -7.94 -14.86
CA GLN A 118 -1.92 -7.15 -13.92
C GLN A 118 -1.02 -6.32 -13.01
N VAL A 119 -1.22 -5.00 -13.00
CA VAL A 119 -0.53 -4.05 -12.12
C VAL A 119 -1.52 -3.47 -11.13
N ALA A 120 -1.21 -3.55 -9.84
CA ALA A 120 -1.97 -2.90 -8.77
C ALA A 120 -1.07 -1.92 -8.02
N PHE A 121 -1.52 -0.68 -7.85
CA PHE A 121 -0.84 0.37 -7.10
C PHE A 121 -1.62 0.66 -5.82
N LEU A 122 -0.94 0.69 -4.67
CA LEU A 122 -1.52 1.13 -3.41
C LEU A 122 -0.80 2.34 -2.84
N ASN A 123 -1.60 3.29 -2.35
CA ASN A 123 -1.14 4.41 -1.56
C ASN A 123 -1.29 4.07 -0.08
N ILE A 124 -0.16 4.03 0.62
CA ILE A 124 -0.07 3.89 2.07
C ILE A 124 0.14 5.30 2.55
N ARG A 125 -0.89 5.88 3.15
CA ARG A 125 -0.71 7.22 3.70
C ARG A 125 0.12 7.09 4.97
N GLY A 126 1.28 7.73 4.98
CA GLY A 126 2.10 8.04 6.15
C GLY A 126 2.64 6.90 7.02
N LEU A 127 3.96 6.90 7.17
CA LEU A 127 4.63 6.47 8.41
C LEU A 127 4.92 7.71 9.26
N GLN A 128 4.45 7.76 10.51
CA GLN A 128 4.83 8.82 11.46
C GLN A 128 5.87 8.38 12.44
N LEU A 129 6.67 9.35 12.86
CA LEU A 129 7.49 9.22 14.05
C LEU A 129 6.72 9.66 15.29
N GLU A 130 6.70 8.80 16.30
CA GLU A 130 6.26 9.15 17.64
C GLU A 130 7.45 9.81 18.37
N ASP A 131 7.37 11.11 18.63
CA ASP A 131 8.35 11.81 19.46
C ASP A 131 8.01 11.61 20.95
N GLU A 132 9.02 11.40 21.80
CA GLU A 132 8.89 11.12 23.25
C GLU A 132 8.36 12.33 24.05
N THR A 133 7.99 13.44 23.39
CA THR A 133 7.44 14.63 24.04
C THR A 133 6.00 14.98 23.69
N ASP A 134 5.30 14.21 22.84
CA ASP A 134 3.95 14.60 22.40
C ASP A 134 2.87 13.52 22.63
N CYS A 135 2.13 13.68 23.73
CA CYS A 135 0.70 13.36 23.79
C CYS A 135 -0.15 14.27 22.86
N TYR A 136 0.46 15.07 21.97
CA TYR A 136 -0.20 15.95 21.01
C TYR A 136 -0.12 15.35 19.60
N PHE A 137 -1.02 14.42 19.33
CA PHE A 137 -1.21 13.80 18.03
C PHE A 137 -1.71 14.84 17.00
N MET A 138 -0.86 15.32 16.10
CA MET A 138 -1.28 16.13 14.96
C MET A 138 -1.79 15.23 13.83
N VAL A 139 -3.11 15.03 13.74
CA VAL A 139 -3.73 14.44 12.53
C VAL A 139 -3.77 15.52 11.46
N LEU A 140 -2.97 15.36 10.41
CA LEU A 140 -3.10 16.15 9.19
C LEU A 140 -4.31 15.64 8.38
N ASP A 141 -5.50 16.19 8.65
CA ASP A 141 -6.65 16.02 7.77
C ASP A 141 -6.46 16.91 6.52
N THR A 142 -6.21 16.28 5.37
CA THR A 142 -6.09 16.96 4.07
C THR A 142 -7.40 17.54 3.53
N SER A 143 -8.50 17.54 4.29
CA SER A 143 -9.82 17.97 3.79
C SER A 143 -10.34 19.31 4.30
N ASN A 144 -9.69 19.99 5.27
CA ASN A 144 -10.08 21.37 5.59
C ASN A 144 -9.02 22.14 6.39
N ASN A 145 -8.73 23.35 5.93
CA ASN A 145 -7.76 24.30 6.50
C ASN A 145 -8.21 24.84 7.88
N ALA A 146 -8.26 23.98 8.91
CA ALA A 146 -8.58 24.38 10.28
C ALA A 146 -7.76 23.57 11.28
N TYR A 147 -6.72 24.19 11.82
CA TYR A 147 -6.00 23.69 12.99
C TYR A 147 -6.94 23.74 14.21
N THR A 148 -7.39 22.58 14.68
CA THR A 148 -8.10 22.49 15.96
C THR A 148 -7.20 21.80 16.98
N MET A 149 -6.82 22.54 18.01
CA MET A 149 -6.20 22.01 19.23
C MET A 149 -7.29 21.28 20.02
N LEU A 150 -7.06 20.02 20.36
CA LEU A 150 -7.76 19.34 21.47
C LEU A 150 -6.77 19.10 22.59
#